data_AF-A0A957F800-F1
#
_entry.id   AF-A0A957F800-F1
#
_cell.length_a   1.000
_cell.length_b   1.000
_cell.length_c   1.000
_cell.angle_alpha   90.00
_cell.angle_beta   90.00
_cell.angle_gamma   90.00
#
_symmetry.space_group_name_H-M   'P 1'
#
loop_
_entity.id
_entity.type
_entity.pdbx_description
1 polymer ?
#
loop_
_entity_poly.entity_id
_entity_poly.type
_entity_poly.pdbx_seq_one_letter_code
_entity_poly.pdbx_strand_id
1 'polypeptide(L)'
;DPRLETLAADFITAAIFSATGVHWEEAEHDYWNWNPDTRTTAILLDTMIKLQPDSPLVANAVRWLMDTRTAGRWSSTQETAWALLSLTSWLNVSGELQPDYQYEVALNGELLTSAEVTPATVRDTVTLQRDITALLLDDLNRLAIGRTDGPGNLYYTAHLNVWLPVEQVLPLDKGIILSRSYFDPADRETPVTQAALGDTLLARLTIVVPNSLHYVVIDDFLPAGLEGVDTSLLTSQQQGAPERYDPDDFWGRGYGWWYFDHVELRDEKVVISADYLPAGTYEYVYLVRASTLGEFRVIPPTGQEFYFPEVYGRGAGSLFTVVAADTAAAAAAADEAADAADEAAAVADEADTADEAADTADEAAAFVETRVFGQSAGGEALEVTRIGVGETAVLLVGGMHAGFAPASVALAARAIDHFTQFSDTLPAGITLYVVPNLNPDSVGGAVEALDGRVNANGVDLNRNWGCNWNAEASWRDQPIPAGDAPFSEPETRALRDLIREIAPAAVLVFEARGEIVVPGVCDGRSISEALAQVYADAAGYEAGIISLTTVTGDVTDWLDSQGIPAVAPLLADYETLDWEANLAGIAAVLT
;
A
#
# COMPACT_ATOMS: atom_id res chain seq x y z
N ASP A 1 -21.49 4.48 38.80
CA ASP A 1 -20.07 4.45 39.17
C ASP A 1 -19.34 5.23 38.10
N PRO A 2 -18.69 6.36 38.40
CA PRO A 2 -18.08 7.24 37.40
C PRO A 2 -17.03 6.54 36.53
N ARG A 3 -16.45 5.43 36.99
CA ARG A 3 -15.52 4.61 36.20
C ARG A 3 -16.20 3.93 35.01
N LEU A 4 -17.49 3.59 35.12
CA LEU A 4 -18.24 2.99 34.02
C LEU A 4 -18.57 4.00 32.92
N GLU A 5 -18.80 5.26 33.30
CA GLU A 5 -19.00 6.36 32.35
C GLU A 5 -17.69 6.69 31.62
N THR A 6 -16.57 6.69 32.35
CA THR A 6 -15.23 6.88 31.75
C THR A 6 -14.91 5.74 30.77
N LEU A 7 -15.12 4.49 31.18
CA LEU A 7 -14.88 3.33 30.32
C LEU A 7 -15.71 3.37 29.03
N ALA A 8 -16.98 3.74 29.12
CA ALA A 8 -17.83 3.88 27.93
C ALA A 8 -17.33 5.01 27.01
N ALA A 9 -16.86 6.13 27.56
CA ALA A 9 -16.27 7.22 26.77
C ALA A 9 -14.95 6.82 26.09
N ASP A 10 -14.12 6.03 26.76
CA ASP A 10 -12.87 5.50 26.20
C ASP A 10 -13.17 4.57 25.02
N PHE A 11 -14.16 3.67 25.14
CA PHE A 11 -14.60 2.83 24.03
C PHE A 11 -15.18 3.63 22.87
N ILE A 12 -15.97 4.68 23.12
CA ILE A 12 -16.47 5.55 22.04
C ILE A 12 -15.31 6.23 21.30
N THR A 13 -14.27 6.64 22.03
CA THR A 13 -13.11 7.34 21.46
C THR A 13 -12.21 6.42 20.65
N ALA A 14 -12.05 5.16 21.09
CA ALA A 14 -11.25 4.14 20.40
C ALA A 14 -11.98 3.44 19.25
N ALA A 15 -13.26 3.76 19.02
CA ALA A 15 -14.06 3.12 17.98
C ALA A 15 -13.56 3.52 16.59
N ILE A 16 -13.29 2.51 15.76
CA ILE A 16 -12.94 2.68 14.35
C ILE A 16 -14.24 2.62 13.55
N PHE A 17 -14.47 3.63 12.72
CA PHE A 17 -15.65 3.74 11.88
C PHE A 17 -15.28 3.40 10.45
N SER A 18 -15.88 2.33 9.92
CA SER A 18 -15.78 1.94 8.52
C SER A 18 -17.14 2.03 7.84
N ALA A 19 -17.17 1.81 6.53
CA ALA A 19 -18.43 1.65 5.81
C ALA A 19 -19.18 0.34 6.18
N THR A 20 -18.47 -0.66 6.73
CA THR A 20 -19.06 -1.94 7.17
C THR A 20 -19.58 -1.92 8.61
N GLY A 21 -19.19 -0.95 9.42
CA GLY A 21 -19.74 -0.72 10.76
C GLY A 21 -18.77 -0.04 11.70
N VAL A 22 -18.82 -0.44 12.98
CA VAL A 22 -17.91 0.06 14.02
C VAL A 22 -17.20 -1.12 14.65
N HIS A 23 -15.90 -1.02 14.82
CA HIS A 23 -15.12 -2.05 15.52
C HIS A 23 -13.99 -1.44 16.33
N TRP A 24 -13.31 -2.31 17.07
CA TRP A 24 -12.14 -1.99 17.86
C TRP A 24 -11.03 -2.96 17.52
N GLU A 25 -9.86 -2.40 17.28
CA GLU A 25 -8.66 -3.16 17.00
C GLU A 25 -7.73 -3.11 18.21
N GLU A 26 -7.02 -4.21 18.43
CA GLU A 26 -5.95 -4.28 19.41
C GLU A 26 -4.68 -3.67 18.80
N ALA A 27 -3.94 -2.91 19.61
CA ALA A 27 -2.68 -2.30 19.13
C ALA A 27 -1.62 -3.36 18.77
N GLU A 28 -1.66 -4.52 19.43
CA GLU A 28 -0.75 -5.64 19.20
C GLU A 28 -1.50 -6.98 19.28
N HIS A 29 -1.18 -7.90 18.38
CA HIS A 29 -1.72 -9.26 18.40
C HIS A 29 -0.94 -10.14 19.40
N ASP A 30 -1.49 -10.30 20.60
CA ASP A 30 -1.03 -11.24 21.62
C ASP A 30 -1.69 -12.62 21.45
N TYR A 31 -1.01 -13.48 20.68
CA TYR A 31 -1.44 -14.86 20.44
C TYR A 31 -1.57 -15.70 21.72
N TRP A 32 -0.91 -15.34 22.82
CA TRP A 32 -1.03 -16.05 24.11
C TRP A 32 -2.29 -15.67 24.86
N ASN A 33 -2.75 -14.42 24.72
CA ASN A 33 -3.98 -13.91 25.31
C ASN A 33 -5.19 -14.01 24.37
N TRP A 34 -5.02 -14.50 23.14
CA TRP A 34 -6.06 -14.72 22.14
C TRP A 34 -6.87 -13.46 21.84
N ASN A 35 -6.23 -12.32 21.53
CA ASN A 35 -6.89 -11.01 21.34
C ASN A 35 -7.04 -10.56 19.86
N PRO A 36 -7.62 -11.35 18.93
CA PRO A 36 -7.94 -10.79 17.62
C PRO A 36 -9.07 -9.75 17.74
N ASP A 37 -9.07 -8.78 16.84
CA ASP A 37 -10.00 -7.63 16.83
C ASP A 37 -11.47 -8.04 16.91
N THR A 38 -11.83 -9.14 16.26
CA THR A 38 -13.18 -9.73 16.33
C THR A 38 -13.60 -10.06 17.76
N ARG A 39 -12.69 -10.65 18.55
CA ARG A 39 -12.99 -11.00 19.95
C ARG A 39 -13.11 -9.74 20.79
N THR A 40 -12.20 -8.81 20.61
CA THR A 40 -12.19 -7.53 21.34
C THR A 40 -13.46 -6.75 21.06
N THR A 41 -13.82 -6.60 19.79
CA THR A 41 -15.08 -5.99 19.35
C THR A 41 -16.29 -6.68 19.95
N ALA A 42 -16.34 -8.02 20.00
CA ALA A 42 -17.44 -8.75 20.62
C ALA A 42 -17.56 -8.52 22.14
N ILE A 43 -16.43 -8.46 22.85
CA ILE A 43 -16.42 -8.17 24.30
C ILE A 43 -16.85 -6.73 24.57
N LEU A 44 -16.35 -5.78 23.78
CA LEU A 44 -16.71 -4.37 23.90
C LEU A 44 -18.18 -4.14 23.55
N LEU A 45 -18.71 -4.81 22.53
CA LEU A 45 -20.13 -4.83 22.21
C LEU A 45 -20.98 -5.31 23.39
N ASP A 46 -20.68 -6.48 23.97
CA ASP A 46 -21.42 -7.01 25.13
C ASP A 46 -21.36 -6.06 26.33
N THR A 47 -20.23 -5.36 26.49
CA THR A 47 -20.07 -4.34 27.54
C THR A 47 -20.90 -3.10 27.25
N MET A 48 -20.87 -2.58 26.02
CA MET A 48 -21.64 -1.42 25.60
C MET A 48 -23.15 -1.67 25.68
N ILE A 49 -23.63 -2.88 25.35
CA ILE A 49 -25.04 -3.28 25.53
C ILE A 49 -25.47 -3.13 26.99
N LYS A 50 -24.59 -3.42 27.94
CA LYS A 50 -24.89 -3.32 29.38
C LYS A 50 -24.78 -1.89 29.92
N LEU A 51 -23.89 -1.08 29.37
CA LEU A 51 -23.62 0.28 29.84
C LEU A 51 -24.50 1.33 29.17
N GLN A 52 -24.60 1.28 27.85
CA GLN A 52 -25.28 2.27 26.99
C GLN A 52 -25.97 1.57 25.81
N PRO A 53 -27.06 0.80 26.05
CA PRO A 53 -27.73 0.03 25.02
C PRO A 53 -28.31 0.87 23.87
N ASP A 54 -28.63 2.14 24.13
CA ASP A 54 -29.17 3.08 23.14
C ASP A 54 -28.08 3.78 22.31
N SER A 55 -26.80 3.45 22.54
CA SER A 55 -25.69 4.04 21.78
C SER A 55 -25.72 3.57 20.32
N PRO A 56 -25.55 4.48 19.33
CA PRO A 56 -25.51 4.10 17.92
C PRO A 56 -24.35 3.16 17.58
N LEU A 57 -23.29 3.12 18.42
CA LEU A 57 -22.16 2.22 18.22
C LEU A 57 -22.57 0.75 18.37
N VAL A 58 -23.56 0.44 19.21
CA VAL A 58 -23.99 -0.94 19.46
C VAL A 58 -24.51 -1.58 18.18
N ALA A 59 -25.42 -0.90 17.48
CA ALA A 59 -25.97 -1.40 16.23
C ALA A 59 -24.91 -1.50 15.12
N ASN A 60 -23.99 -0.53 15.05
CA ASN A 60 -22.90 -0.56 14.05
C ASN A 60 -21.85 -1.64 14.34
N ALA A 61 -21.58 -1.96 15.61
CA ALA A 61 -20.70 -3.07 15.98
C ALA A 61 -21.32 -4.43 15.76
N VAL A 62 -22.65 -4.56 15.94
CA VAL A 62 -23.39 -5.74 15.50
C VAL A 62 -23.26 -5.92 14.00
N ARG A 63 -23.40 -4.84 13.21
CA ARG A 63 -23.23 -4.88 11.75
C ARG A 63 -21.84 -5.40 11.37
N TRP A 64 -20.78 -4.82 11.94
CA TRP A 64 -19.40 -5.22 11.65
C TRP A 64 -19.11 -6.67 12.07
N LEU A 65 -19.60 -7.13 13.23
CA LEU A 65 -19.41 -8.54 13.63
C LEU A 65 -20.13 -9.49 12.70
N MET A 66 -21.32 -9.13 12.22
CA MET A 66 -22.05 -9.95 11.25
C MET A 66 -21.36 -9.98 9.89
N ASP A 67 -20.63 -8.92 9.52
CA ASP A 67 -19.83 -8.77 8.31
C ASP A 67 -18.57 -9.67 8.33
N THR A 68 -17.77 -9.60 9.40
CA THR A 68 -16.54 -10.39 9.56
C THR A 68 -16.75 -11.91 9.70
N ARG A 69 -17.98 -12.39 9.58
CA ARG A 69 -18.36 -13.79 9.74
C ARG A 69 -18.16 -14.59 8.46
N THR A 70 -17.12 -15.41 8.39
CA THR A 70 -16.84 -16.28 7.25
C THR A 70 -17.48 -17.68 7.41
N ALA A 71 -18.19 -18.17 6.37
CA ALA A 71 -18.77 -19.51 6.32
C ALA A 71 -19.60 -19.90 7.56
N GLY A 72 -20.24 -18.92 8.18
CA GLY A 72 -21.12 -19.12 9.33
C GLY A 72 -20.44 -19.10 10.71
N ARG A 73 -19.14 -18.84 10.80
CA ARG A 73 -18.35 -18.74 12.04
C ARG A 73 -17.38 -17.56 11.98
N TRP A 74 -16.68 -17.31 13.08
CA TRP A 74 -15.50 -16.43 13.11
C TRP A 74 -14.22 -17.29 13.23
N SER A 75 -13.06 -16.67 13.06
CA SER A 75 -11.78 -17.35 12.81
C SER A 75 -11.43 -18.40 13.86
N SER A 76 -11.68 -18.12 15.14
CA SER A 76 -11.44 -19.05 16.25
C SER A 76 -12.70 -19.42 17.05
N THR A 77 -12.54 -20.44 17.91
CA THR A 77 -13.58 -20.87 18.87
C THR A 77 -13.89 -19.80 19.92
N GLN A 78 -12.88 -19.02 20.34
CA GLN A 78 -13.04 -17.92 21.29
C GLN A 78 -13.82 -16.76 20.65
N GLU A 79 -13.43 -16.34 19.44
CA GLU A 79 -14.14 -15.30 18.69
C GLU A 79 -15.60 -15.69 18.46
N THR A 80 -15.83 -16.92 17.99
CA THR A 80 -17.19 -17.41 17.76
C THR A 80 -18.02 -17.42 19.04
N ALA A 81 -17.43 -17.82 20.18
CA ALA A 81 -18.13 -17.83 21.46
C ALA A 81 -18.51 -16.41 21.92
N TRP A 82 -17.56 -15.46 21.88
CA TRP A 82 -17.80 -14.06 22.28
C TRP A 82 -18.76 -13.34 21.32
N ALA A 83 -18.65 -13.56 20.02
CA ALA A 83 -19.58 -13.03 19.04
C ALA A 83 -21.00 -13.54 19.29
N LEU A 84 -21.18 -14.86 19.51
CA LEU A 84 -22.51 -15.41 19.82
C LEU A 84 -23.08 -14.87 21.15
N LEU A 85 -22.25 -14.70 22.18
CA LEU A 85 -22.68 -14.14 23.45
C LEU A 85 -23.16 -12.69 23.28
N SER A 86 -22.36 -11.84 22.64
CA SER A 86 -22.68 -10.42 22.42
C SER A 86 -23.89 -10.23 21.50
N LEU A 87 -23.98 -10.96 20.40
CA LEU A 87 -25.14 -10.92 19.50
C LEU A 87 -26.42 -11.43 20.18
N THR A 88 -26.31 -12.43 21.05
CA THR A 88 -27.48 -12.90 21.85
C THR A 88 -27.88 -11.87 22.91
N SER A 89 -26.92 -11.22 23.57
CA SER A 89 -27.17 -10.09 24.47
C SER A 89 -27.91 -8.98 23.73
N TRP A 90 -27.47 -8.65 22.51
CA TRP A 90 -28.10 -7.65 21.67
C TRP A 90 -29.53 -8.03 21.32
N LEU A 91 -29.78 -9.25 20.86
CA LEU A 91 -31.12 -9.75 20.52
C LEU A 91 -32.12 -9.63 21.69
N ASN A 92 -31.65 -9.78 22.92
CA ASN A 92 -32.49 -9.62 24.11
C ASN A 92 -32.86 -8.16 24.40
N VAL A 93 -31.93 -7.22 24.19
CA VAL A 93 -32.12 -5.80 24.52
C VAL A 93 -32.86 -5.05 23.40
N SER A 94 -32.50 -5.33 22.16
CA SER A 94 -33.07 -4.69 20.96
C SER A 94 -34.51 -5.12 20.69
N GLY A 95 -34.91 -6.33 21.11
CA GLY A 95 -36.24 -6.86 20.89
C GLY A 95 -36.59 -7.08 19.43
N GLU A 96 -35.60 -7.22 18.53
CA GLU A 96 -35.84 -7.23 17.07
C GLU A 96 -36.69 -8.40 16.61
N LEU A 97 -36.75 -9.48 17.39
CA LEU A 97 -37.58 -10.67 17.13
C LEU A 97 -39.02 -10.52 17.61
N GLN A 98 -39.36 -9.40 18.26
CA GLN A 98 -40.71 -9.08 18.71
C GLN A 98 -41.21 -7.76 18.09
N PRO A 99 -41.13 -7.59 16.76
CA PRO A 99 -41.62 -6.37 16.14
C PRO A 99 -43.14 -6.33 16.16
N ASP A 100 -43.69 -5.12 16.27
CA ASP A 100 -45.12 -4.87 16.13
C ASP A 100 -45.29 -3.46 15.58
N TYR A 101 -45.14 -3.32 14.27
CA TYR A 101 -45.30 -2.04 13.58
C TYR A 101 -45.77 -2.25 12.14
N GLN A 102 -46.41 -1.23 11.57
CA GLN A 102 -46.70 -1.15 10.15
C GLN A 102 -45.72 -0.20 9.48
N TYR A 103 -45.34 -0.49 8.24
CA TYR A 103 -44.53 0.41 7.42
C TYR A 103 -45.20 0.71 6.09
N GLU A 104 -44.80 1.83 5.50
CA GLU A 104 -45.17 2.25 4.15
C GLU A 104 -43.94 2.80 3.42
N VAL A 105 -43.87 2.54 2.12
CA VAL A 105 -42.85 3.11 1.24
C VAL A 105 -43.57 3.80 0.10
N ALA A 106 -43.25 5.07 -0.13
CA ALA A 106 -43.80 5.86 -1.21
C ALA A 106 -42.69 6.56 -2.01
N LEU A 107 -42.87 6.72 -3.31
CA LEU A 107 -41.97 7.47 -4.19
C LEU A 107 -42.78 8.55 -4.89
N ASN A 108 -42.36 9.81 -4.74
CA ASN A 108 -43.05 10.97 -5.32
C ASN A 108 -44.55 11.03 -4.97
N GLY A 109 -44.92 10.54 -3.79
CA GLY A 109 -46.30 10.48 -3.30
C GLY A 109 -47.11 9.27 -3.76
N GLU A 110 -46.56 8.42 -4.65
CA GLU A 110 -47.16 7.13 -5.01
C GLU A 110 -46.78 6.08 -3.96
N LEU A 111 -47.78 5.49 -3.30
CA LEU A 111 -47.57 4.38 -2.37
C LEU A 111 -47.10 3.14 -3.14
N LEU A 112 -45.88 2.68 -2.86
CA LEU A 112 -45.27 1.51 -3.48
C LEU A 112 -45.63 0.21 -2.74
N THR A 113 -45.58 0.24 -1.41
CA THR A 113 -45.95 -0.89 -0.56
C THR A 113 -46.35 -0.42 0.83
N SER A 114 -47.13 -1.27 1.51
CA SER A 114 -47.35 -1.19 2.94
C SER A 114 -47.54 -2.59 3.51
N ALA A 115 -46.96 -2.85 4.68
CA ALA A 115 -47.07 -4.14 5.35
C ALA A 115 -46.92 -4.01 6.87
N GLU A 116 -47.38 -5.05 7.57
CA GLU A 116 -47.23 -5.21 9.01
C GLU A 116 -46.09 -6.17 9.34
N VAL A 117 -45.22 -5.76 10.24
CA VAL A 117 -44.08 -6.56 10.72
C VAL A 117 -44.41 -7.10 12.09
N THR A 118 -44.47 -8.42 12.18
CA THR A 118 -44.82 -9.19 13.37
C THR A 118 -43.71 -10.22 13.63
N PRO A 119 -43.70 -10.91 14.79
CA PRO A 119 -42.74 -11.99 15.03
C PRO A 119 -42.80 -13.11 13.97
N ALA A 120 -43.93 -13.27 13.28
CA ALA A 120 -44.10 -14.25 12.21
C ALA A 120 -43.50 -13.79 10.87
N THR A 121 -43.43 -12.48 10.62
CA THR A 121 -43.02 -11.89 9.32
C THR A 121 -41.69 -11.14 9.39
N VAL A 122 -41.06 -11.05 10.56
CA VAL A 122 -39.79 -10.32 10.78
C VAL A 122 -38.62 -10.76 9.87
N ARG A 123 -38.68 -11.97 9.33
CA ARG A 123 -37.66 -12.51 8.43
C ARG A 123 -38.00 -12.31 6.94
N ASP A 124 -39.20 -11.82 6.65
CA ASP A 124 -39.63 -11.61 5.28
C ASP A 124 -38.94 -10.38 4.69
N THR A 125 -38.36 -10.53 3.50
CA THR A 125 -37.71 -9.43 2.78
C THR A 125 -38.61 -8.95 1.64
N VAL A 126 -38.76 -7.63 1.51
CA VAL A 126 -39.49 -7.01 0.41
C VAL A 126 -38.52 -6.23 -0.46
N THR A 127 -38.39 -6.63 -1.73
CA THR A 127 -37.59 -5.93 -2.74
C THR A 127 -38.52 -5.10 -3.63
N LEU A 128 -38.25 -3.80 -3.71
CA LEU A 128 -38.95 -2.89 -4.60
C LEU A 128 -37.99 -2.41 -5.69
N GLN A 129 -38.45 -2.45 -6.95
CA GLN A 129 -37.72 -1.93 -8.09
C GLN A 129 -38.60 -0.94 -8.86
N ARG A 130 -37.99 0.18 -9.27
CA ARG A 130 -38.62 1.19 -10.12
C ARG A 130 -37.66 1.57 -11.23
N ASP A 131 -38.17 1.65 -12.45
CA ASP A 131 -37.40 2.12 -13.58
C ASP A 131 -37.10 3.61 -13.43
N ILE A 132 -35.92 4.03 -13.92
CA ILE A 132 -35.51 5.44 -13.91
C ILE A 132 -36.52 6.35 -14.62
N THR A 133 -37.30 5.80 -15.57
CA THR A 133 -38.37 6.53 -16.28
C THR A 133 -39.54 6.91 -15.40
N ALA A 134 -39.67 6.32 -14.20
CA ALA A 134 -40.65 6.71 -13.19
C ALA A 134 -40.16 7.87 -12.32
N LEU A 135 -38.88 8.23 -12.42
CA LEU A 135 -38.29 9.37 -11.73
C LEU A 135 -38.51 10.66 -12.51
N LEU A 136 -38.62 11.76 -11.79
CA LEU A 136 -38.71 13.11 -12.34
C LEU A 136 -37.31 13.54 -12.81
N LEU A 137 -37.16 13.96 -14.07
CA LEU A 137 -35.87 14.37 -14.65
C LEU A 137 -35.41 15.74 -14.15
N ASP A 138 -36.33 16.70 -14.11
CA ASP A 138 -36.04 18.12 -13.83
C ASP A 138 -36.55 18.55 -12.43
N ASP A 139 -36.89 17.59 -11.57
CA ASP A 139 -37.44 17.86 -10.24
C ASP A 139 -36.90 16.87 -9.19
N LEU A 140 -37.01 17.25 -7.92
CA LEU A 140 -36.55 16.44 -6.80
C LEU A 140 -37.41 15.17 -6.66
N ASN A 141 -36.77 14.01 -6.76
CA ASN A 141 -37.40 12.74 -6.42
C ASN A 141 -37.37 12.51 -4.91
N ARG A 142 -38.53 12.19 -4.32
CA ARG A 142 -38.67 11.98 -2.87
C ARG A 142 -39.08 10.54 -2.57
N LEU A 143 -38.14 9.77 -2.05
CA LEU A 143 -38.41 8.47 -1.41
C LEU A 143 -38.82 8.71 0.05
N ALA A 144 -40.03 8.34 0.41
CA ALA A 144 -40.56 8.42 1.76
C ALA A 144 -40.74 7.02 2.33
N ILE A 145 -40.12 6.75 3.48
CA ILE A 145 -40.26 5.51 4.23
C ILE A 145 -40.81 5.89 5.60
N GLY A 146 -42.01 5.39 5.91
CA GLY A 146 -42.71 5.66 7.16
C GLY A 146 -42.97 4.36 7.91
N ARG A 147 -43.01 4.45 9.23
CA ARG A 147 -43.52 3.37 10.09
C ARG A 147 -44.32 3.91 11.25
N THR A 148 -45.21 3.08 11.78
CA THR A 148 -45.94 3.38 13.02
C THR A 148 -45.05 3.20 14.24
N ASP A 149 -45.49 3.78 15.35
CA ASP A 149 -44.93 3.49 16.67
C ASP A 149 -45.11 1.99 16.99
N GLY A 150 -44.15 1.42 17.73
CA GLY A 150 -44.13 0.02 18.12
C GLY A 150 -42.72 -0.55 18.27
N PRO A 151 -42.56 -1.71 18.92
CA PRO A 151 -41.26 -2.36 19.12
C PRO A 151 -40.64 -2.89 17.82
N GLY A 152 -39.32 -3.07 17.81
CA GLY A 152 -38.54 -3.61 16.68
C GLY A 152 -38.07 -2.55 15.67
N ASN A 153 -37.06 -2.88 14.86
CA ASN A 153 -36.42 -1.97 13.90
C ASN A 153 -36.83 -2.28 12.45
N LEU A 154 -36.96 -1.24 11.61
CA LEU A 154 -37.16 -1.38 10.16
C LEU A 154 -35.82 -1.14 9.47
N TYR A 155 -35.21 -2.21 8.96
CA TYR A 155 -33.98 -2.14 8.17
C TYR A 155 -34.32 -2.01 6.68
N TYR A 156 -33.66 -1.10 5.99
CA TYR A 156 -33.80 -0.92 4.55
C TYR A 156 -32.50 -0.42 3.93
N THR A 157 -32.30 -0.75 2.66
CA THR A 157 -31.28 -0.17 1.80
C THR A 157 -31.94 0.39 0.54
N ALA A 158 -31.42 1.50 0.04
CA ALA A 158 -31.92 2.14 -1.18
C ALA A 158 -30.75 2.42 -2.11
N HIS A 159 -30.83 1.89 -3.33
CA HIS A 159 -29.81 2.05 -4.36
C HIS A 159 -30.40 2.78 -5.56
N LEU A 160 -29.65 3.72 -6.12
CA LEU A 160 -30.00 4.43 -7.34
C LEU A 160 -28.85 4.25 -8.35
N ASN A 161 -29.13 3.51 -9.42
CA ASN A 161 -28.18 3.28 -10.50
C ASN A 161 -28.54 4.19 -11.68
N VAL A 162 -27.66 5.14 -11.99
CA VAL A 162 -27.83 6.08 -13.11
C VAL A 162 -26.56 6.15 -13.93
N TRP A 163 -26.71 6.43 -15.22
CA TRP A 163 -25.61 6.66 -16.14
C TRP A 163 -25.43 8.16 -16.33
N LEU A 164 -24.22 8.64 -16.07
CA LEU A 164 -23.83 10.02 -16.34
C LEU A 164 -22.95 10.08 -17.60
N PRO A 165 -22.95 11.19 -18.34
CA PRO A 165 -21.90 11.44 -19.33
C PRO A 165 -20.52 11.33 -18.66
N VAL A 166 -19.57 10.65 -19.31
CA VAL A 166 -18.25 10.32 -18.75
C VAL A 166 -17.53 11.58 -18.26
N GLU A 167 -17.64 12.67 -19.01
CA GLU A 167 -17.02 13.97 -18.75
C GLU A 167 -17.55 14.64 -17.46
N GLN A 168 -18.70 14.18 -16.95
CA GLN A 168 -19.31 14.67 -15.71
C GLN A 168 -19.07 13.73 -14.51
N VAL A 169 -18.42 12.58 -14.74
CA VAL A 169 -18.17 11.61 -13.67
C VAL A 169 -16.95 12.04 -12.88
N LEU A 170 -17.20 12.61 -11.70
CA LEU A 170 -16.15 12.94 -10.73
C LEU A 170 -15.74 11.69 -9.91
N PRO A 171 -14.48 11.65 -9.42
CA PRO A 171 -14.04 10.64 -8.45
C PRO A 171 -14.98 10.59 -7.25
N LEU A 172 -15.15 9.39 -6.69
CA LEU A 172 -15.91 9.17 -5.46
C LEU A 172 -15.12 8.22 -4.57
N ASP A 173 -14.89 8.66 -3.34
CA ASP A 173 -14.32 7.86 -2.27
C ASP A 173 -15.43 7.49 -1.27
N LYS A 174 -15.64 6.19 -1.11
CA LYS A 174 -16.43 5.58 -0.03
C LYS A 174 -15.68 4.37 0.53
N GLY A 175 -14.40 4.55 0.83
CA GLY A 175 -13.52 3.51 1.38
C GLY A 175 -12.54 2.90 0.37
N ILE A 176 -12.62 3.31 -0.90
CA ILE A 176 -11.66 2.94 -1.95
C ILE A 176 -11.42 4.19 -2.81
N ILE A 177 -10.17 4.53 -3.06
CA ILE A 177 -9.79 5.62 -3.97
C ILE A 177 -9.09 5.00 -5.16
N LEU A 178 -9.53 5.36 -6.37
CA LEU A 178 -9.01 4.82 -7.62
C LEU A 178 -8.60 5.93 -8.56
N SER A 179 -7.46 5.76 -9.22
CA SER A 179 -7.07 6.59 -10.34
C SER A 179 -6.35 5.75 -11.40
N ARG A 180 -6.47 6.16 -12.66
CA ARG A 180 -5.84 5.48 -13.79
C ARG A 180 -5.16 6.49 -14.69
N SER A 181 -3.95 6.16 -15.11
CA SER A 181 -3.19 6.90 -16.10
C SER A 181 -2.56 5.96 -17.12
N TYR A 182 -2.32 6.45 -18.33
CA TYR A 182 -1.62 5.72 -19.39
C TYR A 182 -0.27 6.35 -19.62
N PHE A 183 0.73 5.54 -19.98
CA PHE A 183 2.12 5.96 -20.15
C PHE A 183 2.69 5.33 -21.41
N ASP A 184 3.68 5.99 -21.99
CA ASP A 184 4.58 5.33 -22.94
C ASP A 184 5.41 4.30 -22.15
N PRO A 185 5.58 3.04 -22.63
CA PRO A 185 6.42 2.07 -21.92
C PRO A 185 7.87 2.55 -21.68
N ALA A 186 8.37 3.48 -22.50
CA ALA A 186 9.68 4.12 -22.37
C ALA A 186 9.71 5.33 -21.42
N ASP A 187 8.58 5.98 -21.16
CA ASP A 187 8.41 7.09 -20.21
C ASP A 187 7.21 6.81 -19.30
N ARG A 188 7.51 6.36 -18.08
CA ARG A 188 6.52 5.96 -17.06
C ARG A 188 6.17 7.10 -16.09
N GLU A 189 6.74 8.29 -16.29
CA GLU A 189 6.53 9.44 -15.42
C GLU A 189 5.44 10.35 -15.98
N THR A 190 5.42 10.55 -17.29
CA THR A 190 4.51 11.49 -17.96
C THR A 190 3.23 10.79 -18.45
N PRO A 191 2.04 11.10 -17.89
CA PRO A 191 0.81 10.48 -18.34
C PRO A 191 0.39 11.01 -19.72
N VAL A 192 -0.02 10.09 -20.60
CA VAL A 192 -0.52 10.39 -21.94
C VAL A 192 -2.04 10.19 -22.02
N THR A 193 -2.70 11.02 -22.83
CA THR A 193 -4.13 10.90 -23.16
C THR A 193 -4.36 10.63 -24.66
N GLN A 194 -3.27 10.44 -25.40
CA GLN A 194 -3.28 10.20 -26.84
C GLN A 194 -2.20 9.18 -27.22
N ALA A 195 -2.47 8.34 -28.23
CA ALA A 195 -1.49 7.42 -28.80
C ALA A 195 -1.65 7.25 -30.32
N ALA A 196 -0.61 6.78 -31.00
CA ALA A 196 -0.71 6.40 -32.40
C ALA A 196 -1.34 5.02 -32.56
N LEU A 197 -2.01 4.80 -33.70
CA LEU A 197 -2.50 3.49 -34.08
C LEU A 197 -1.36 2.46 -34.12
N GLY A 198 -1.50 1.39 -33.34
CA GLY A 198 -0.53 0.31 -33.21
C GLY A 198 0.40 0.43 -32.00
N ASP A 199 0.43 1.59 -31.33
CA ASP A 199 1.26 1.79 -30.14
C ASP A 199 0.81 0.87 -29.01
N THR A 200 1.78 0.47 -28.19
CA THR A 200 1.54 -0.24 -26.94
C THR A 200 1.81 0.73 -25.81
N LEU A 201 0.88 0.85 -24.89
CA LEU A 201 0.93 1.74 -23.74
C LEU A 201 0.92 0.93 -22.46
N LEU A 202 1.39 1.55 -21.39
CA LEU A 202 1.33 1.03 -20.04
C LEU A 202 0.19 1.73 -19.30
N ALA A 203 -0.85 0.97 -18.94
CA ALA A 203 -1.91 1.44 -18.08
C ALA A 203 -1.52 1.18 -16.63
N ARG A 204 -1.55 2.23 -15.79
CA ARG A 204 -1.30 2.15 -14.35
C ARG A 204 -2.55 2.53 -13.59
N LEU A 205 -3.05 1.58 -12.80
CA LEU A 205 -4.18 1.73 -11.90
C LEU A 205 -3.65 1.87 -10.47
N THR A 206 -3.83 3.05 -9.86
CA THR A 206 -3.48 3.32 -8.47
C THR A 206 -4.72 3.14 -7.59
N ILE A 207 -4.55 2.36 -6.52
CA ILE A 207 -5.61 1.91 -5.62
C ILE A 207 -5.18 2.28 -4.20
N VAL A 208 -5.91 3.20 -3.55
CA VAL A 208 -5.65 3.56 -2.15
C VAL A 208 -6.80 3.06 -1.29
N VAL A 209 -6.45 2.34 -0.24
CA VAL A 209 -7.34 1.59 0.64
C VAL A 209 -7.10 2.06 2.07
N PRO A 210 -7.95 2.95 2.62
CA PRO A 210 -7.76 3.50 3.96
C PRO A 210 -7.93 2.48 5.09
N ASN A 211 -8.74 1.44 4.87
CA ASN A 211 -8.99 0.35 5.82
C ASN A 211 -8.99 -0.97 5.06
N SER A 212 -8.56 -2.06 5.70
CA SER A 212 -8.53 -3.38 5.05
C SER A 212 -9.89 -3.77 4.44
N LEU A 213 -9.85 -4.33 3.24
CA LEU A 213 -11.02 -4.74 2.47
C LEU A 213 -11.10 -6.26 2.34
N HIS A 214 -12.32 -6.77 2.22
CA HIS A 214 -12.62 -8.18 2.02
C HIS A 214 -13.39 -8.42 0.73
N TYR A 215 -12.97 -9.43 -0.04
CA TYR A 215 -13.58 -9.79 -1.32
C TYR A 215 -13.75 -8.59 -2.26
N VAL A 216 -12.68 -7.79 -2.39
CA VAL A 216 -12.68 -6.59 -3.22
C VAL A 216 -12.61 -6.98 -4.70
N VAL A 217 -13.41 -6.31 -5.51
CA VAL A 217 -13.38 -6.42 -6.97
C VAL A 217 -13.22 -5.03 -7.55
N ILE A 218 -12.24 -4.87 -8.43
CA ILE A 218 -11.95 -3.63 -9.14
C ILE A 218 -12.09 -3.89 -10.63
N ASP A 219 -12.97 -3.11 -11.26
CA ASP A 219 -13.22 -3.08 -12.68
C ASP A 219 -12.52 -1.87 -13.29
N ASP A 220 -11.57 -2.11 -14.19
CA ASP A 220 -10.84 -1.07 -14.91
C ASP A 220 -11.19 -1.09 -16.42
N PHE A 221 -12.10 -0.21 -16.82
CA PHE A 221 -12.65 -0.19 -18.18
C PHE A 221 -11.67 0.39 -19.20
N LEU A 222 -11.47 -0.31 -20.32
CA LEU A 222 -10.60 0.12 -21.40
C LEU A 222 -11.32 1.16 -22.29
N PRO A 223 -10.59 2.15 -22.85
CA PRO A 223 -11.10 2.95 -23.95
C PRO A 223 -11.41 2.03 -25.13
N ALA A 224 -12.52 2.24 -25.83
CA ALA A 224 -12.90 1.35 -26.94
C ALA A 224 -11.90 1.33 -28.13
N GLY A 225 -10.95 2.27 -28.17
CA GLY A 225 -9.86 2.27 -29.13
C GLY A 225 -8.61 1.50 -28.68
N LEU A 226 -8.57 1.02 -27.44
CA LEU A 226 -7.50 0.25 -26.86
C LEU A 226 -7.95 -1.18 -26.57
N GLU A 227 -7.04 -2.14 -26.73
CA GLU A 227 -7.25 -3.54 -26.41
C GLU A 227 -6.23 -3.97 -25.35
N GLY A 228 -6.69 -4.71 -24.32
CA GLY A 228 -5.80 -5.30 -23.34
C GLY A 228 -4.89 -6.32 -24.01
N VAL A 229 -3.58 -6.23 -23.74
CA VAL A 229 -2.62 -7.21 -24.27
C VAL A 229 -2.58 -8.39 -23.30
N ASP A 230 -3.27 -9.47 -23.65
CA ASP A 230 -3.17 -10.73 -22.89
C ASP A 230 -1.87 -11.46 -23.23
N THR A 231 -0.96 -11.45 -22.27
CA THR A 231 0.37 -12.03 -22.36
C THR A 231 0.44 -13.50 -21.94
N SER A 232 -0.67 -14.08 -21.45
CA SER A 232 -0.80 -15.53 -21.19
C SER A 232 -0.80 -16.36 -22.48
N LEU A 233 -1.23 -15.76 -23.59
CA LEU A 233 -1.32 -16.41 -24.88
C LEU A 233 0.07 -16.57 -25.52
N LEU A 234 0.45 -17.81 -25.86
CA LEU A 234 1.73 -18.16 -26.51
C LEU A 234 2.00 -17.44 -27.85
N THR A 235 0.97 -16.81 -28.45
CA THR A 235 1.05 -16.09 -29.72
C THR A 235 1.15 -14.57 -29.57
N SER A 236 1.02 -14.06 -28.34
CA SER A 236 1.19 -12.63 -28.05
C SER A 236 2.68 -12.28 -28.00
N GLN A 237 3.04 -11.04 -28.33
CA GLN A 237 4.40 -10.55 -28.07
C GLN A 237 4.62 -10.58 -26.56
N GLN A 238 5.43 -11.53 -26.08
CA GLN A 238 5.79 -11.71 -24.66
C GLN A 238 6.75 -10.60 -24.19
N GLN A 239 6.29 -9.36 -24.22
CA GLN A 239 6.83 -8.30 -23.39
C GLN A 239 5.71 -7.85 -22.47
N GLY A 240 5.83 -8.11 -21.16
CA GLY A 240 5.33 -7.16 -20.15
C GLY A 240 4.10 -7.48 -19.28
N ALA A 241 3.54 -8.69 -19.23
CA ALA A 241 2.59 -9.04 -18.15
C ALA A 241 2.62 -10.56 -17.84
N PRO A 242 2.62 -11.03 -16.57
CA PRO A 242 2.56 -12.48 -16.32
C PRO A 242 1.46 -13.01 -15.37
N GLU A 243 1.26 -14.34 -15.46
CA GLU A 243 0.28 -15.18 -14.75
C GLU A 243 0.71 -15.63 -13.34
N ARG A 244 1.90 -15.26 -12.83
CA ARG A 244 2.42 -15.73 -11.52
C ARG A 244 3.48 -14.80 -10.92
N TYR A 245 3.53 -14.77 -9.58
CA TYR A 245 4.56 -14.09 -8.77
C TYR A 245 5.99 -14.40 -9.25
N ASP A 246 6.77 -13.34 -9.49
CA ASP A 246 8.14 -13.36 -10.00
C ASP A 246 8.99 -12.34 -9.21
N PRO A 247 9.92 -12.79 -8.34
CA PRO A 247 10.71 -11.93 -7.46
C PRO A 247 11.65 -10.96 -8.18
N ASP A 248 12.01 -11.24 -9.43
CA ASP A 248 13.05 -10.50 -10.17
C ASP A 248 12.50 -9.24 -10.89
N ASP A 249 11.18 -9.02 -10.85
CA ASP A 249 10.47 -7.91 -11.52
C ASP A 249 9.51 -7.19 -10.55
N PHE A 250 10.07 -6.80 -9.39
CA PHE A 250 9.34 -6.20 -8.26
C PHE A 250 8.71 -4.83 -8.60
N TRP A 251 9.38 -4.03 -9.44
CA TRP A 251 8.99 -2.65 -9.79
C TRP A 251 8.32 -2.52 -11.16
N GLY A 252 8.53 -3.47 -12.07
CA GLY A 252 8.02 -3.37 -13.43
C GLY A 252 6.49 -3.50 -13.55
N ARG A 253 5.82 -4.00 -12.50
CA ARG A 253 4.42 -4.47 -12.48
C ARG A 253 3.47 -3.68 -11.59
N GLY A 254 3.98 -2.72 -10.84
CA GLY A 254 3.24 -1.94 -9.83
C GLY A 254 3.29 -2.54 -8.43
N TYR A 255 3.32 -1.70 -7.41
CA TYR A 255 3.50 -2.09 -6.02
C TYR A 255 2.26 -2.81 -5.45
N GLY A 256 2.47 -3.97 -4.80
CA GLY A 256 1.42 -4.69 -4.08
C GLY A 256 0.48 -5.54 -4.96
N TRP A 257 0.82 -5.72 -6.25
CA TRP A 257 0.08 -6.55 -7.19
C TRP A 257 -0.15 -8.00 -6.73
N TRP A 258 0.72 -8.53 -5.87
CA TRP A 258 0.67 -9.91 -5.35
C TRP A 258 -0.51 -10.18 -4.40
N TYR A 259 -1.22 -9.14 -3.93
CA TYR A 259 -2.46 -9.32 -3.18
C TYR A 259 -3.65 -9.68 -4.08
N PHE A 260 -3.60 -9.36 -5.37
CA PHE A 260 -4.66 -9.70 -6.31
C PHE A 260 -4.42 -11.12 -6.85
N ASP A 261 -5.24 -12.07 -6.40
CA ASP A 261 -5.11 -13.49 -6.72
C ASP A 261 -5.90 -13.90 -7.96
N HIS A 262 -6.76 -13.02 -8.47
CA HIS A 262 -7.56 -13.25 -9.67
C HIS A 262 -7.60 -12.01 -10.56
N VAL A 263 -7.23 -12.21 -11.83
CA VAL A 263 -7.18 -11.18 -12.86
C VAL A 263 -7.87 -11.70 -14.12
N GLU A 264 -8.79 -10.93 -14.69
CA GLU A 264 -9.42 -11.22 -15.97
C GLU A 264 -9.21 -10.06 -16.95
N LEU A 265 -8.49 -10.31 -18.04
CA LEU A 265 -8.50 -9.42 -19.19
C LEU A 265 -9.71 -9.76 -20.07
N ARG A 266 -10.69 -8.86 -20.11
CA ARG A 266 -11.87 -8.94 -20.99
C ARG A 266 -11.72 -7.94 -22.14
N ASP A 267 -12.59 -8.06 -23.14
CA ASP A 267 -12.59 -7.17 -24.31
C ASP A 267 -12.76 -5.71 -23.90
N GLU A 268 -13.63 -5.43 -22.91
CA GLU A 268 -14.01 -4.08 -22.51
C GLU A 268 -13.32 -3.56 -21.24
N LYS A 269 -12.68 -4.43 -20.46
CA LYS A 269 -12.11 -4.07 -19.15
C LYS A 269 -11.09 -5.09 -18.65
N VAL A 270 -10.26 -4.65 -17.72
CA VAL A 270 -9.47 -5.51 -16.83
C VAL A 270 -10.21 -5.63 -15.50
N VAL A 271 -10.37 -6.84 -14.98
CA VAL A 271 -10.95 -7.09 -13.66
C VAL A 271 -9.86 -7.64 -12.77
N ILE A 272 -9.65 -7.04 -11.60
CA ILE A 272 -8.75 -7.55 -10.57
C ILE A 272 -9.52 -7.73 -9.26
N SER A 273 -9.23 -8.80 -8.52
CA SER A 273 -9.87 -9.05 -7.23
C SER A 273 -8.91 -9.66 -6.21
N ALA A 274 -9.25 -9.48 -4.93
CA ALA A 274 -8.54 -10.06 -3.81
C ALA A 274 -9.54 -10.48 -2.72
N ASP A 275 -9.36 -11.67 -2.14
CA ASP A 275 -10.14 -12.11 -0.97
C ASP A 275 -9.90 -11.22 0.26
N TYR A 276 -8.68 -10.69 0.39
CA TYR A 276 -8.29 -9.76 1.44
C TYR A 276 -7.23 -8.78 0.92
N LEU A 277 -7.47 -7.49 1.08
CA LEU A 277 -6.55 -6.42 0.72
C LEU A 277 -6.31 -5.54 1.95
N PRO A 278 -5.11 -5.53 2.54
CA PRO A 278 -4.80 -4.68 3.69
C PRO A 278 -5.00 -3.18 3.39
N ALA A 279 -4.99 -2.36 4.44
CA ALA A 279 -4.88 -0.92 4.26
C ALA A 279 -3.53 -0.56 3.61
N GLY A 280 -3.54 0.32 2.61
CA GLY A 280 -2.34 0.68 1.86
C GLY A 280 -2.61 1.36 0.53
N THR A 281 -1.52 1.65 -0.18
CA THR A 281 -1.54 2.11 -1.57
C THR A 281 -0.95 1.01 -2.44
N TYR A 282 -1.62 0.73 -3.55
CA TYR A 282 -1.27 -0.33 -4.50
C TYR A 282 -1.24 0.26 -5.91
N GLU A 283 -0.35 -0.27 -6.74
CA GLU A 283 -0.36 0.00 -8.18
C GLU A 283 -0.49 -1.32 -8.92
N TYR A 284 -1.40 -1.35 -9.89
CA TYR A 284 -1.56 -2.46 -10.81
C TYR A 284 -1.29 -1.99 -12.22
N VAL A 285 -0.34 -2.62 -12.91
CA VAL A 285 0.15 -2.17 -14.20
C VAL A 285 -0.08 -3.24 -15.26
N TYR A 286 -0.64 -2.85 -16.40
CA TYR A 286 -0.90 -3.77 -17.52
C TYR A 286 -0.73 -3.07 -18.87
N LEU A 287 -0.48 -3.85 -19.92
CA LEU A 287 -0.28 -3.32 -21.26
C LEU A 287 -1.58 -3.25 -22.06
N VAL A 288 -1.72 -2.17 -22.82
CA VAL A 288 -2.82 -1.97 -23.76
C VAL A 288 -2.28 -1.57 -25.11
N ARG A 289 -2.97 -1.94 -26.19
CA ARG A 289 -2.59 -1.61 -27.56
C ARG A 289 -3.65 -0.76 -28.24
N ALA A 290 -3.23 0.33 -28.88
CA ALA A 290 -4.11 1.16 -29.68
C ALA A 290 -4.50 0.47 -31.00
N SER A 291 -5.78 0.10 -31.16
CA SER A 291 -6.27 -0.69 -32.29
C SER A 291 -7.21 0.05 -33.23
N THR A 292 -7.88 1.11 -32.75
CA THR A 292 -8.90 1.84 -33.54
C THR A 292 -8.73 3.36 -33.42
N LEU A 293 -8.72 4.06 -34.56
CA LEU A 293 -8.66 5.53 -34.62
C LEU A 293 -9.94 6.18 -34.10
N GLY A 294 -9.81 7.23 -33.30
CA GLY A 294 -10.95 8.01 -32.81
C GLY A 294 -10.70 8.66 -31.45
N GLU A 295 -11.70 9.43 -31.01
CA GLU A 295 -11.79 9.95 -29.64
C GLU A 295 -12.76 9.07 -28.85
N PHE A 296 -12.32 8.57 -27.70
CA PHE A 296 -13.04 7.60 -26.89
C PHE A 296 -13.32 8.15 -25.50
N ARG A 297 -14.57 8.00 -25.06
CA ARG A 297 -14.96 8.24 -23.67
C ARG A 297 -14.57 7.03 -22.85
N VAL A 298 -13.72 7.24 -21.85
CA VAL A 298 -13.22 6.16 -21.00
C VAL A 298 -14.04 6.11 -19.71
N ILE A 299 -14.72 4.98 -19.51
CA ILE A 299 -15.43 4.73 -18.26
C ILE A 299 -14.38 4.72 -17.13
N PRO A 300 -14.64 5.37 -15.98
CA PRO A 300 -13.70 5.39 -14.87
C PRO A 300 -13.47 3.98 -14.30
N PRO A 301 -12.29 3.73 -13.70
CA PRO A 301 -12.13 2.54 -12.87
C PRO A 301 -13.09 2.60 -11.69
N THR A 302 -13.65 1.46 -11.30
CA THR A 302 -14.56 1.32 -10.16
C THR A 302 -14.14 0.16 -9.29
N GLY A 303 -14.28 0.28 -7.97
CA GLY A 303 -13.94 -0.76 -7.02
C GLY A 303 -15.01 -0.87 -5.95
N GLN A 304 -15.27 -2.08 -5.48
CA GLN A 304 -16.19 -2.33 -4.38
C GLN A 304 -15.90 -3.66 -3.71
N GLU A 305 -16.35 -3.82 -2.47
CA GLU A 305 -16.46 -5.15 -1.87
C GLU A 305 -17.65 -5.89 -2.48
N PHE A 306 -17.45 -7.16 -2.84
CA PHE A 306 -18.45 -7.95 -3.54
C PHE A 306 -19.76 -8.10 -2.76
N TYR A 307 -19.66 -8.21 -1.43
CA TYR A 307 -20.81 -8.40 -0.54
C TYR A 307 -21.34 -7.10 0.08
N PHE A 308 -20.61 -5.99 -0.05
CA PHE A 308 -20.93 -4.68 0.54
C PHE A 308 -20.65 -3.55 -0.46
N PRO A 309 -21.51 -3.36 -1.46
CA PRO A 309 -21.31 -2.36 -2.51
C PRO A 309 -21.37 -0.91 -2.01
N GLU A 310 -21.69 -0.67 -0.73
CA GLU A 310 -21.51 0.61 -0.07
C GLU A 310 -20.05 0.99 0.18
N VAL A 311 -19.16 -0.01 0.36
CA VAL A 311 -17.71 0.18 0.34
C VAL A 311 -17.30 0.25 -1.12
N TYR A 312 -17.04 1.46 -1.58
CA TYR A 312 -17.00 1.74 -3.01
C TYR A 312 -15.97 2.82 -3.31
N GLY A 313 -15.41 2.75 -4.52
CA GLY A 313 -14.58 3.78 -5.09
C GLY A 313 -14.80 3.90 -6.57
N ARG A 314 -14.63 5.10 -7.11
CA ARG A 314 -14.40 5.27 -8.55
C ARG A 314 -13.44 6.42 -8.83
N GLY A 315 -12.72 6.28 -9.94
CA GLY A 315 -11.92 7.37 -10.52
C GLY A 315 -12.77 8.39 -11.28
N ALA A 316 -12.09 9.36 -11.88
CA ALA A 316 -12.70 10.31 -12.81
C ALA A 316 -12.93 9.67 -14.18
N GLY A 317 -14.00 10.05 -14.86
CA GLY A 317 -14.14 9.78 -16.29
C GLY A 317 -13.13 10.59 -17.09
N SER A 318 -12.63 10.03 -18.20
CA SER A 318 -11.64 10.70 -19.05
C SER A 318 -11.93 10.51 -20.55
N LEU A 319 -11.19 11.25 -21.38
CA LEU A 319 -11.14 11.06 -22.82
C LEU A 319 -9.78 10.47 -23.19
N PHE A 320 -9.76 9.59 -24.20
CA PHE A 320 -8.53 9.06 -24.77
C PHE A 320 -8.61 9.09 -26.30
N THR A 321 -7.55 9.54 -26.96
CA THR A 321 -7.55 9.71 -28.42
C THR A 321 -6.55 8.79 -29.10
N VAL A 322 -6.97 8.09 -30.14
CA VAL A 322 -6.08 7.32 -31.01
C VAL A 322 -6.02 7.98 -32.37
N VAL A 323 -4.82 8.42 -32.77
CA VAL A 323 -4.57 9.14 -34.03
C VAL A 323 -3.73 8.30 -35.00
N ALA A 324 -3.70 8.67 -36.28
CA ALA A 324 -2.82 8.00 -37.23
C ALA A 324 -1.35 8.29 -36.89
N ALA A 325 -0.45 7.34 -37.14
CA ALA A 325 0.98 7.45 -36.81
C ALA A 325 1.64 8.75 -37.34
N ASP A 326 1.29 9.15 -38.57
CA ASP A 326 1.83 10.38 -39.19
C ASP A 326 1.36 11.67 -38.48
N THR A 327 0.20 11.63 -37.82
CA THR A 327 -0.36 12.73 -37.02
C THR A 327 0.11 12.73 -35.57
N ALA A 328 0.40 11.57 -34.97
CA ALA A 328 0.94 11.49 -33.61
C ALA A 328 2.32 12.14 -33.52
N ALA A 329 3.20 11.87 -34.48
CA ALA A 329 4.53 12.47 -34.55
C ALA A 329 4.48 14.00 -34.70
N ALA A 330 3.45 14.53 -35.36
CA ALA A 330 3.24 15.97 -35.51
C ALA A 330 2.65 16.62 -34.24
N ALA A 331 1.86 15.88 -33.45
CA ALA A 331 1.31 16.35 -32.18
C ALA A 331 2.36 16.33 -31.06
N ALA A 332 3.16 15.27 -30.94
CA ALA A 332 4.26 15.19 -29.99
C ALA A 332 5.30 16.31 -30.22
N ALA A 333 5.64 16.59 -31.49
CA ALA A 333 6.51 17.71 -31.85
C ALA A 333 5.87 19.10 -31.62
N ALA A 334 4.54 19.18 -31.49
CA ALA A 334 3.83 20.42 -31.19
C ALA A 334 3.72 20.65 -29.68
N ASP A 335 3.54 19.60 -28.87
CA ASP A 335 3.58 19.69 -27.41
C ASP A 335 5.00 20.03 -26.91
N GLU A 336 6.06 19.39 -27.44
CA GLU A 336 7.45 19.79 -27.15
C GLU A 336 7.73 21.26 -27.54
N ALA A 337 7.12 21.74 -28.63
CA ALA A 337 7.26 23.13 -29.07
C ALA A 337 6.41 24.11 -28.24
N ALA A 338 5.33 23.64 -27.61
CA ALA A 338 4.47 24.41 -26.72
C ALA A 338 5.11 24.55 -25.33
N ASP A 339 5.66 23.48 -24.77
CA ASP A 339 6.44 23.53 -23.52
C ASP A 339 7.67 24.43 -23.67
N ALA A 340 8.39 24.33 -24.78
CA ALA A 340 9.52 25.23 -25.09
C ALA A 340 9.08 26.70 -25.28
N ALA A 341 7.82 26.94 -25.67
CA ALA A 341 7.26 28.28 -25.82
C ALA A 341 6.75 28.86 -24.49
N ASP A 342 6.24 28.03 -23.58
CA ASP A 342 5.85 28.43 -22.22
C ASP A 342 7.09 28.71 -21.34
N GLU A 343 8.16 27.91 -21.47
CA GLU A 343 9.47 28.24 -20.90
C GLU A 343 10.02 29.58 -21.44
N ALA A 344 9.86 29.84 -22.75
CA ALA A 344 10.32 31.10 -23.35
C ALA A 344 9.45 32.32 -22.98
N ALA A 345 8.17 32.11 -22.67
CA ALA A 345 7.25 33.15 -22.23
C ALA A 345 7.45 33.51 -20.74
N ALA A 346 7.80 32.53 -19.90
CA ALA A 346 8.15 32.74 -18.49
C ALA A 346 9.42 33.60 -18.31
N VAL A 347 10.33 33.59 -19.30
CA VAL A 347 11.59 34.37 -19.27
C VAL A 347 11.39 35.84 -19.70
N ALA A 348 10.21 36.23 -20.17
CA ALA A 348 9.97 37.55 -20.77
C ALA A 348 9.24 38.58 -19.88
N ASP A 349 8.75 38.21 -18.68
CA ASP A 349 7.92 39.10 -17.85
C ASP A 349 8.48 39.45 -16.46
N GLU A 350 9.81 39.48 -16.30
CA GLU A 350 10.43 40.08 -15.10
C GLU A 350 11.51 41.10 -15.44
N ALA A 351 11.07 42.35 -15.58
CA ALA A 351 11.92 43.51 -15.40
C ALA A 351 11.10 44.75 -15.01
N ASP A 352 10.70 44.87 -13.72
CA ASP A 352 10.92 46.13 -12.96
C ASP A 352 10.54 46.02 -11.47
N THR A 353 11.36 46.69 -10.65
CA THR A 353 11.16 47.14 -9.26
C THR A 353 11.22 46.15 -8.08
N ALA A 354 12.25 46.36 -7.27
CA ALA A 354 12.47 45.84 -5.93
C ALA A 354 11.70 46.63 -4.86
N ASP A 355 11.16 45.95 -3.84
CA ASP A 355 11.40 46.27 -2.42
C ASP A 355 11.01 45.08 -1.51
N GLU A 356 11.61 45.07 -0.33
CA GLU A 356 11.93 44.00 0.60
C GLU A 356 10.82 43.04 1.11
N ALA A 357 11.32 41.84 1.44
CA ALA A 357 10.88 40.93 2.50
C ALA A 357 9.69 40.02 2.23
N ALA A 358 9.92 38.94 1.47
CA ALA A 358 9.47 37.58 1.79
C ALA A 358 9.76 36.68 0.58
N ASP A 359 11.01 36.23 0.40
CA ASP A 359 11.23 35.03 -0.43
C ASP A 359 12.58 34.38 -0.16
N THR A 360 12.58 33.41 0.75
CA THR A 360 13.63 32.37 0.86
C THR A 360 12.94 31.10 1.33
N ALA A 361 11.95 30.62 0.58
CA ALA A 361 11.28 29.36 0.91
C ALA A 361 10.81 28.54 -0.30
N ASP A 362 11.06 28.96 -1.55
CA ASP A 362 10.45 28.31 -2.72
C ASP A 362 11.47 27.77 -3.75
N GLU A 363 12.50 27.05 -3.28
CA GLU A 363 13.34 26.16 -4.10
C GLU A 363 13.69 24.86 -3.34
N ALA A 364 12.72 24.33 -2.59
CA ALA A 364 12.81 23.01 -1.94
C ALA A 364 11.84 22.00 -2.56
N ALA A 365 11.66 22.04 -3.88
CA ALA A 365 11.07 20.91 -4.60
C ALA A 365 12.00 19.69 -4.43
N ALA A 366 11.42 18.56 -4.03
CA ALA A 366 12.14 17.33 -3.72
C ALA A 366 12.98 16.84 -4.89
N PHE A 367 14.30 17.05 -4.83
CA PHE A 367 15.21 16.46 -5.80
C PHE A 367 15.22 14.94 -5.62
N VAL A 368 14.82 14.19 -6.64
CA VAL A 368 14.93 12.72 -6.68
C VAL A 368 15.74 12.30 -7.90
N GLU A 369 16.75 11.47 -7.70
CA GLU A 369 17.61 10.98 -8.76
C GLU A 369 18.03 9.53 -8.50
N THR A 370 17.76 8.64 -9.45
CA THR A 370 18.25 7.26 -9.43
C THR A 370 19.43 7.12 -10.39
N ARG A 371 20.51 6.49 -9.91
CA ARG A 371 21.67 6.19 -10.75
C ARG A 371 22.27 4.82 -10.46
N VAL A 372 22.88 4.26 -11.49
CA VAL A 372 23.70 3.05 -11.36
C VAL A 372 25.06 3.41 -10.75
N PHE A 373 25.44 2.75 -9.66
CA PHE A 373 26.73 2.96 -9.00
C PHE A 373 27.70 1.77 -9.17
N GLY A 374 27.23 0.65 -9.73
CA GLY A 374 28.05 -0.52 -9.99
C GLY A 374 27.31 -1.62 -10.73
N GLN A 375 27.95 -2.79 -10.83
CA GLN A 375 27.36 -4.01 -11.36
C GLN A 375 27.64 -5.17 -10.39
N SER A 376 26.71 -6.11 -10.29
CA SER A 376 26.85 -7.34 -9.52
C SER A 376 27.79 -8.34 -10.19
N ALA A 377 28.08 -9.46 -9.52
CA ALA A 377 28.87 -10.56 -10.08
C ALA A 377 28.16 -11.25 -11.25
N GLY A 378 26.83 -11.29 -11.23
CA GLY A 378 25.97 -11.75 -12.30
C GLY A 378 25.84 -10.77 -13.47
N GLY A 379 26.26 -9.51 -13.28
CA GLY A 379 26.22 -8.46 -14.30
C GLY A 379 24.99 -7.56 -14.22
N GLU A 380 24.16 -7.70 -13.18
CA GLU A 380 23.00 -6.85 -12.94
C GLU A 380 23.42 -5.46 -12.44
N ALA A 381 22.62 -4.44 -12.75
CA ALA A 381 22.91 -3.08 -12.32
C ALA A 381 22.68 -2.93 -10.81
N LEU A 382 23.59 -2.22 -10.14
CA LEU A 382 23.41 -1.80 -8.75
C LEU A 382 23.02 -0.33 -8.72
N GLU A 383 21.85 -0.04 -8.16
CA GLU A 383 21.23 1.28 -8.21
C GLU A 383 21.14 1.93 -6.83
N VAL A 384 21.24 3.26 -6.81
CA VAL A 384 21.01 4.09 -5.64
C VAL A 384 20.06 5.21 -6.01
N THR A 385 19.06 5.45 -5.18
CA THR A 385 18.15 6.59 -5.29
C THR A 385 18.54 7.65 -4.27
N ARG A 386 18.74 8.88 -4.73
CA ARG A 386 18.98 10.06 -3.91
C ARG A 386 17.68 10.85 -3.78
N ILE A 387 17.33 11.27 -2.57
CA ILE A 387 16.14 12.07 -2.25
C ILE A 387 16.58 13.26 -1.38
N GLY A 388 16.26 14.47 -1.82
CA GLY A 388 16.60 15.72 -1.13
C GLY A 388 17.96 16.32 -1.50
N VAL A 389 18.19 17.53 -0.99
CA VAL A 389 19.40 18.34 -1.30
C VAL A 389 20.14 18.83 -0.05
N GLY A 390 19.80 18.32 1.13
CA GLY A 390 20.44 18.70 2.38
C GLY A 390 21.92 18.28 2.49
N GLU A 391 22.70 19.01 3.27
CA GLU A 391 24.15 18.79 3.42
C GLU A 391 24.52 17.48 4.12
N THR A 392 23.62 16.91 4.92
CA THR A 392 23.87 15.69 5.70
C THR A 392 23.31 14.47 4.99
N ALA A 393 24.18 13.57 4.53
CA ALA A 393 23.77 12.35 3.85
C ALA A 393 23.48 11.21 4.84
N VAL A 394 22.36 10.50 4.66
CA VAL A 394 22.07 9.22 5.35
C VAL A 394 21.88 8.15 4.28
N LEU A 395 22.46 6.96 4.49
CA LEU A 395 22.38 5.85 3.53
C LEU A 395 21.57 4.69 4.10
N LEU A 396 20.57 4.23 3.34
CA LEU A 396 19.82 3.01 3.60
C LEU A 396 20.25 1.94 2.59
N VAL A 397 20.47 0.71 3.06
CA VAL A 397 20.87 -0.42 2.22
C VAL A 397 19.96 -1.61 2.49
N GLY A 398 19.20 -2.00 1.48
CA GLY A 398 18.40 -3.23 1.46
C GLY A 398 19.05 -4.32 0.63
N GLY A 399 18.54 -5.55 0.79
CA GLY A 399 18.84 -6.64 -0.13
C GLY A 399 20.27 -7.16 -0.10
N MET A 400 20.99 -7.06 1.02
CA MET A 400 22.28 -7.74 1.14
C MET A 400 22.11 -9.27 1.03
N HIS A 401 21.00 -9.78 1.54
CA HIS A 401 20.54 -11.17 1.40
C HIS A 401 19.17 -11.21 0.71
N ALA A 402 19.03 -10.59 -0.46
CA ALA A 402 17.71 -10.33 -1.08
C ALA A 402 16.84 -11.59 -1.29
N GLY A 403 17.41 -12.73 -1.70
CA GLY A 403 16.66 -13.98 -1.86
C GLY A 403 16.31 -14.68 -0.54
N PHE A 404 17.07 -14.43 0.52
CA PHE A 404 16.91 -15.04 1.85
C PHE A 404 16.00 -14.20 2.76
N ALA A 405 16.06 -12.87 2.63
CA ALA A 405 15.32 -11.87 3.40
C ALA A 405 14.74 -10.77 2.48
N PRO A 406 13.78 -11.12 1.59
CA PRO A 406 13.19 -10.17 0.64
C PRO A 406 12.51 -8.95 1.30
N ALA A 407 12.08 -9.05 2.57
CA ALA A 407 11.54 -7.92 3.31
C ALA A 407 12.51 -6.73 3.42
N SER A 408 13.83 -6.98 3.42
CA SER A 408 14.85 -5.91 3.42
C SER A 408 14.86 -5.08 2.14
N VAL A 409 14.60 -5.72 1.00
CA VAL A 409 14.43 -5.05 -0.30
C VAL A 409 13.13 -4.26 -0.30
N ALA A 410 12.03 -4.88 0.17
CA ALA A 410 10.72 -4.25 0.24
C ALA A 410 10.69 -3.03 1.19
N LEU A 411 11.48 -3.04 2.26
CA LEU A 411 11.60 -1.90 3.17
C LEU A 411 12.34 -0.72 2.53
N ALA A 412 13.51 -0.98 1.93
CA ALA A 412 14.29 0.05 1.25
C ALA A 412 13.50 0.65 0.07
N ALA A 413 12.83 -0.20 -0.69
CA ALA A 413 11.86 0.15 -1.70
C ALA A 413 10.79 1.13 -1.18
N ARG A 414 10.08 0.75 -0.12
CA ARG A 414 9.00 1.57 0.44
C ARG A 414 9.51 2.88 1.06
N ALA A 415 10.76 2.91 1.54
CA ALA A 415 11.41 4.15 1.97
C ALA A 415 11.61 5.13 0.81
N ILE A 416 12.00 4.65 -0.38
CA ILE A 416 12.10 5.51 -1.57
C ILE A 416 10.74 6.13 -1.88
N ASP A 417 9.69 5.32 -1.94
CA ASP A 417 8.34 5.79 -2.24
C ASP A 417 7.85 6.81 -1.22
N HIS A 418 8.00 6.50 0.08
CA HIS A 418 7.55 7.38 1.15
C HIS A 418 8.23 8.75 1.12
N PHE A 419 9.56 8.80 1.05
CA PHE A 419 10.29 10.07 1.09
C PHE A 419 10.26 10.82 -0.25
N THR A 420 9.90 10.15 -1.35
CA THR A 420 9.59 10.81 -2.62
C THR A 420 8.21 11.44 -2.59
N GLN A 421 7.19 10.70 -2.13
CA GLN A 421 5.80 11.16 -2.10
C GLN A 421 5.54 12.19 -1.00
N PHE A 422 6.15 12.01 0.16
CA PHE A 422 6.02 12.88 1.33
C PHE A 422 7.34 13.61 1.59
N SER A 423 7.91 14.22 0.55
CA SER A 423 9.22 14.88 0.65
C SER A 423 9.34 15.92 1.77
N ASP A 424 8.23 16.54 2.16
CA ASP A 424 8.16 17.50 3.27
C ASP A 424 8.45 16.85 4.64
N THR A 425 8.41 15.52 4.75
CA THR A 425 8.78 14.78 5.97
C THR A 425 10.28 14.56 6.08
N LEU A 426 11.03 14.68 4.99
CA LEU A 426 12.48 14.65 5.01
C LEU A 426 13.00 16.00 5.53
N PRO A 427 13.77 16.05 6.64
CA PRO A 427 14.25 17.32 7.15
C PRO A 427 15.14 18.03 6.13
N ALA A 428 14.96 19.34 5.95
CA ALA A 428 15.63 20.11 4.89
C ALA A 428 17.17 20.03 4.88
N GLY A 429 17.80 19.70 6.01
CA GLY A 429 19.25 19.50 6.14
C GLY A 429 19.74 18.12 5.72
N ILE A 430 18.84 17.19 5.38
CA ILE A 430 19.15 15.80 5.05
C ILE A 430 19.06 15.55 3.53
N THR A 431 19.98 14.74 3.02
CA THR A 431 19.83 14.01 1.76
C THR A 431 19.79 12.51 2.08
N LEU A 432 18.73 11.83 1.68
CA LEU A 432 18.59 10.39 1.85
C LEU A 432 19.10 9.67 0.59
N TYR A 433 19.96 8.67 0.77
CA TYR A 433 20.37 7.75 -0.28
C TYR A 433 19.85 6.36 0.06
N VAL A 434 19.26 5.66 -0.91
CA VAL A 434 18.71 4.33 -0.72
C VAL A 434 19.21 3.40 -1.80
N VAL A 435 19.89 2.32 -1.40
CA VAL A 435 20.21 1.17 -2.25
C VAL A 435 19.15 0.11 -1.98
N PRO A 436 18.18 -0.11 -2.90
CA PRO A 436 17.07 -1.04 -2.63
C PRO A 436 17.52 -2.50 -2.61
N ASN A 437 18.47 -2.88 -3.48
CA ASN A 437 18.97 -4.24 -3.55
C ASN A 437 20.48 -4.27 -3.84
N LEU A 438 21.27 -4.68 -2.86
CA LEU A 438 22.72 -4.85 -3.03
C LEU A 438 23.11 -6.20 -3.65
N ASN A 439 22.26 -7.22 -3.55
CA ASN A 439 22.52 -8.58 -4.02
C ASN A 439 21.42 -9.08 -4.99
N PRO A 440 21.28 -8.44 -6.16
CA PRO A 440 20.30 -8.84 -7.17
C PRO A 440 20.53 -10.25 -7.73
N ASP A 441 21.73 -10.80 -7.54
CA ASP A 441 22.11 -12.13 -8.03
C ASP A 441 21.60 -13.29 -7.15
N SER A 442 21.15 -12.99 -5.93
CA SER A 442 20.68 -14.02 -5.01
C SER A 442 19.43 -14.71 -5.55
N VAL A 443 19.29 -16.01 -5.27
CA VAL A 443 18.15 -16.78 -5.81
C VAL A 443 16.84 -16.32 -5.17
N GLY A 444 15.97 -15.69 -5.97
CA GLY A 444 14.64 -15.27 -5.53
C GLY A 444 13.79 -16.43 -4.99
N GLY A 445 13.06 -16.19 -3.90
CA GLY A 445 12.19 -17.20 -3.26
C GLY A 445 12.94 -18.28 -2.47
N ALA A 446 14.27 -18.20 -2.35
CA ALA A 446 15.09 -19.06 -1.51
C ALA A 446 15.12 -18.57 -0.04
N VAL A 447 13.94 -18.30 0.51
CA VAL A 447 13.76 -17.78 1.87
C VAL A 447 14.33 -18.77 2.89
N GLU A 448 15.12 -18.25 3.82
CA GLU A 448 15.89 -19.04 4.80
C GLU A 448 16.93 -20.03 4.23
N ALA A 449 17.12 -20.06 2.91
CA ALA A 449 18.05 -20.97 2.24
C ALA A 449 19.36 -20.28 1.84
N LEU A 450 20.46 -21.04 1.86
CA LEU A 450 21.80 -20.52 1.59
C LEU A 450 21.91 -19.85 0.21
N ASP A 451 21.24 -20.40 -0.79
CA ASP A 451 21.25 -19.87 -2.17
C ASP A 451 20.59 -18.48 -2.28
N GLY A 452 19.71 -18.11 -1.34
CA GLY A 452 19.13 -16.77 -1.24
C GLY A 452 20.03 -15.77 -0.52
N ARG A 453 21.10 -16.24 0.13
CA ARG A 453 22.00 -15.40 0.95
C ARG A 453 23.25 -14.96 0.19
N VAL A 454 23.72 -15.78 -0.74
CA VAL A 454 24.99 -15.56 -1.47
C VAL A 454 24.77 -14.83 -2.80
N ASN A 455 25.79 -14.17 -3.33
CA ASN A 455 25.78 -13.58 -4.68
C ASN A 455 26.05 -14.64 -5.76
N ALA A 456 26.17 -14.22 -7.03
CA ALA A 456 26.42 -15.14 -8.16
C ALA A 456 27.73 -15.95 -8.05
N ASN A 457 28.72 -15.46 -7.28
CA ASN A 457 29.97 -16.17 -7.02
C ASN A 457 29.87 -17.15 -5.82
N GLY A 458 28.71 -17.23 -5.17
CA GLY A 458 28.50 -18.04 -3.97
C GLY A 458 29.10 -17.43 -2.71
N VAL A 459 29.38 -16.12 -2.70
CA VAL A 459 29.93 -15.39 -1.55
C VAL A 459 28.82 -14.70 -0.77
N ASP A 460 28.85 -14.81 0.56
CA ASP A 460 28.01 -13.98 1.42
C ASP A 460 28.60 -12.57 1.48
N LEU A 461 27.89 -11.60 0.88
CA LEU A 461 28.33 -10.22 0.85
C LEU A 461 28.56 -9.67 2.27
N ASN A 462 27.80 -10.12 3.28
CA ASN A 462 27.96 -9.72 4.66
C ASN A 462 29.13 -10.42 5.39
N ARG A 463 30.04 -11.07 4.64
CA ARG A 463 31.32 -11.61 5.12
C ARG A 463 32.52 -11.06 4.35
N ASN A 464 32.29 -10.19 3.36
CA ASN A 464 33.30 -9.72 2.43
C ASN A 464 33.85 -8.32 2.74
N TRP A 465 33.75 -7.86 4.01
CA TRP A 465 34.17 -6.52 4.43
C TRP A 465 35.48 -6.51 5.22
N GLY A 466 36.08 -5.33 5.41
CA GLY A 466 37.48 -5.19 5.86
C GLY A 466 37.77 -5.41 7.35
N CYS A 467 36.84 -5.08 8.26
CA CYS A 467 37.10 -5.27 9.70
C CYS A 467 36.93 -6.75 10.09
N ASN A 468 37.87 -7.27 10.89
CA ASN A 468 37.84 -8.64 11.40
C ASN A 468 37.66 -9.73 10.33
N TRP A 469 37.94 -9.43 9.06
CA TRP A 469 37.70 -10.36 7.96
C TRP A 469 38.43 -11.68 8.16
N ASN A 470 37.73 -12.78 7.84
CA ASN A 470 38.28 -14.12 7.90
C ASN A 470 37.75 -14.95 6.73
N ALA A 471 38.66 -15.64 6.01
CA ALA A 471 38.28 -16.57 4.95
C ALA A 471 37.46 -17.76 5.46
N GLU A 472 37.63 -18.14 6.73
CA GLU A 472 36.86 -19.19 7.41
C GLU A 472 35.67 -18.58 8.17
N ALA A 473 34.80 -17.84 7.46
CA ALA A 473 33.62 -17.24 8.04
C ALA A 473 32.52 -18.28 8.33
N SER A 474 31.63 -17.92 9.25
CA SER A 474 30.43 -18.70 9.53
C SER A 474 29.15 -17.85 9.47
N TRP A 475 28.07 -18.53 9.13
CA TRP A 475 26.71 -18.07 9.35
C TRP A 475 26.03 -19.10 10.24
N ARG A 476 25.66 -18.67 11.46
CA ARG A 476 25.36 -19.59 12.57
C ARG A 476 26.56 -20.55 12.74
N ASP A 477 26.32 -21.85 12.81
CA ASP A 477 27.35 -22.89 12.96
C ASP A 477 27.82 -23.49 11.61
N GLN A 478 27.48 -22.88 10.47
CA GLN A 478 27.82 -23.38 9.15
C GLN A 478 28.92 -22.54 8.48
N PRO A 479 29.95 -23.16 7.88
CA PRO A 479 30.91 -22.43 7.05
C PRO A 479 30.20 -21.74 5.89
N ILE A 480 30.54 -20.49 5.63
CA ILE A 480 30.01 -19.71 4.50
C ILE A 480 31.14 -18.98 3.78
N PRO A 481 31.17 -18.95 2.43
CA PRO A 481 32.25 -18.29 1.71
C PRO A 481 32.26 -16.76 1.96
N ALA A 482 33.41 -16.23 2.34
CA ALA A 482 33.65 -14.81 2.64
C ALA A 482 34.35 -14.04 1.51
N GLY A 483 34.52 -14.68 0.35
CA GLY A 483 35.36 -14.22 -0.75
C GLY A 483 36.85 -14.50 -0.55
N ASP A 484 37.67 -14.15 -1.53
CA ASP A 484 39.12 -14.42 -1.52
C ASP A 484 39.92 -13.42 -0.66
N ALA A 485 39.36 -12.24 -0.46
CA ALA A 485 39.91 -11.14 0.34
C ALA A 485 38.78 -10.14 0.65
N PRO A 486 38.97 -9.20 1.60
CA PRO A 486 38.02 -8.11 1.77
C PRO A 486 37.78 -7.36 0.45
N PHE A 487 36.51 -7.09 0.15
CA PHE A 487 36.07 -6.44 -1.08
C PHE A 487 36.46 -7.21 -2.36
N SER A 488 36.51 -8.55 -2.31
CA SER A 488 36.70 -9.40 -3.50
C SER A 488 35.47 -9.43 -4.40
N GLU A 489 34.29 -9.13 -3.87
CA GLU A 489 33.04 -9.11 -4.63
C GLU A 489 32.81 -7.74 -5.29
N PRO A 490 32.25 -7.70 -6.51
CA PRO A 490 31.96 -6.44 -7.19
C PRO A 490 30.91 -5.59 -6.46
N GLU A 491 29.92 -6.21 -5.81
CA GLU A 491 28.88 -5.54 -5.03
C GLU A 491 29.47 -4.80 -3.83
N THR A 492 30.32 -5.47 -3.04
CA THR A 492 30.96 -4.85 -1.87
C THR A 492 31.96 -3.77 -2.27
N ARG A 493 32.66 -3.91 -3.41
CA ARG A 493 33.48 -2.82 -3.95
C ARG A 493 32.65 -1.62 -4.37
N ALA A 494 31.57 -1.83 -5.10
CA ALA A 494 30.70 -0.77 -5.58
C ALA A 494 30.10 0.00 -4.39
N LEU A 495 29.58 -0.72 -3.38
CA LEU A 495 29.00 -0.07 -2.20
C LEU A 495 30.05 0.66 -1.36
N ARG A 496 31.25 0.09 -1.19
CA ARG A 496 32.39 0.78 -0.55
C ARG A 496 32.72 2.10 -1.25
N ASP A 497 32.78 2.08 -2.58
CA ASP A 497 33.15 3.26 -3.36
C ASP A 497 32.02 4.31 -3.34
N LEU A 498 30.76 3.88 -3.37
CA LEU A 498 29.58 4.73 -3.14
C LEU A 498 29.60 5.39 -1.76
N ILE A 499 29.87 4.63 -0.70
CA ILE A 499 29.95 5.15 0.69
C ILE A 499 31.08 6.18 0.81
N ARG A 500 32.21 5.98 0.13
CA ARG A 500 33.31 6.96 0.10
C ARG A 500 32.97 8.20 -0.71
N GLU A 501 32.17 8.05 -1.76
CA GLU A 501 31.69 9.15 -2.59
C GLU A 501 30.71 10.04 -1.81
N ILE A 502 29.71 9.43 -1.17
CA ILE A 502 28.65 10.13 -0.44
C ILE A 502 29.12 10.64 0.93
N ALA A 503 30.03 9.91 1.59
CA ALA A 503 30.47 10.16 2.97
C ALA A 503 29.29 10.34 3.95
N PRO A 504 28.42 9.32 4.11
CA PRO A 504 27.20 9.45 4.91
C PRO A 504 27.52 9.64 6.40
N ALA A 505 26.66 10.39 7.07
CA ALA A 505 26.69 10.59 8.52
C ALA A 505 26.22 9.34 9.30
N ALA A 506 25.35 8.54 8.69
CA ALA A 506 24.88 7.27 9.23
C ALA A 506 24.51 6.29 8.11
N VAL A 507 24.63 4.99 8.38
CA VAL A 507 24.21 3.92 7.46
C VAL A 507 23.29 2.91 8.16
N LEU A 508 22.13 2.64 7.56
CA LEU A 508 21.22 1.58 7.99
C LEU A 508 21.28 0.43 6.98
N VAL A 509 21.63 -0.77 7.45
CA VAL A 509 21.71 -1.97 6.61
C VAL A 509 20.63 -2.95 7.05
N PHE A 510 19.54 -3.02 6.29
CA PHE A 510 18.39 -3.84 6.68
C PHE A 510 18.68 -5.33 6.45
N GLU A 511 18.49 -6.11 7.51
CA GLU A 511 18.72 -7.56 7.55
C GLU A 511 17.47 -8.25 8.11
N ALA A 512 17.40 -9.58 8.12
CA ALA A 512 16.34 -10.30 8.83
C ALA A 512 16.82 -11.66 9.38
N ARG A 513 16.22 -12.20 10.44
CA ARG A 513 15.12 -11.67 11.27
C ARG A 513 15.52 -11.59 12.75
N GLY A 514 14.88 -10.73 13.54
CA GLY A 514 15.10 -10.73 14.99
C GLY A 514 14.53 -9.58 15.82
N GLU A 515 13.87 -8.58 15.23
CA GLU A 515 13.35 -7.39 15.95
C GLU A 515 14.42 -6.74 16.85
N ILE A 516 15.65 -6.71 16.34
CA ILE A 516 16.83 -6.25 17.05
C ILE A 516 17.69 -5.39 16.14
N VAL A 517 18.22 -4.30 16.68
CA VAL A 517 19.15 -3.40 16.01
C VAL A 517 20.55 -3.69 16.49
N VAL A 518 21.37 -4.22 15.59
CA VAL A 518 22.76 -4.61 15.88
C VAL A 518 23.70 -3.47 15.50
N PRO A 519 24.47 -2.89 16.43
CA PRO A 519 25.49 -1.90 16.08
C PRO A 519 26.74 -2.57 15.49
N GLY A 520 27.44 -1.85 14.61
CA GLY A 520 28.78 -2.25 14.18
C GLY A 520 29.77 -2.34 15.36
N VAL A 521 30.66 -3.33 15.35
CA VAL A 521 31.68 -3.55 16.38
C VAL A 521 33.01 -3.98 15.76
N CYS A 522 33.96 -3.06 15.63
CA CYS A 522 35.31 -3.36 15.15
C CYS A 522 36.33 -3.43 16.30
N ASP A 523 37.16 -4.48 16.34
CA ASP A 523 38.17 -4.72 17.38
C ASP A 523 37.62 -4.58 18.83
N GLY A 524 36.36 -4.96 19.04
CA GLY A 524 35.68 -4.89 20.34
C GLY A 524 35.27 -3.48 20.77
N ARG A 525 35.17 -2.52 19.85
CA ARG A 525 34.69 -1.16 20.09
C ARG A 525 33.55 -0.85 19.13
N SER A 526 32.54 -0.15 19.63
CA SER A 526 31.44 0.36 18.83
C SER A 526 31.34 1.88 18.92
N ILE A 527 31.17 2.55 17.79
CA ILE A 527 30.72 3.95 17.72
C ILE A 527 29.22 4.06 17.40
N SER A 528 28.57 2.92 17.14
CA SER A 528 27.21 2.82 16.61
C SER A 528 26.16 2.46 17.66
N GLU A 529 26.56 2.19 18.91
CA GLU A 529 25.66 1.89 20.02
C GLU A 529 24.56 2.94 20.20
N ALA A 530 24.90 4.23 20.10
CA ALA A 530 23.93 5.32 20.24
C ALA A 530 22.92 5.33 19.08
N LEU A 531 23.39 5.10 17.85
CA LEU A 531 22.51 5.01 16.67
C LEU A 531 21.57 3.80 16.76
N ALA A 532 22.08 2.66 17.26
CA ALA A 532 21.28 1.46 17.45
C ALA A 532 20.16 1.70 18.45
N GLN A 533 20.44 2.39 19.55
CA GLN A 533 19.43 2.72 20.55
C GLN A 533 18.36 3.67 19.99
N VAL A 534 18.77 4.70 19.23
CA VAL A 534 17.82 5.66 18.61
C VAL A 534 16.84 4.95 17.69
N TYR A 535 17.35 4.09 16.81
CA TYR A 535 16.48 3.32 15.91
C TYR A 535 15.58 2.36 16.70
N ALA A 536 16.17 1.61 17.64
CA ALA A 536 15.48 0.58 18.41
C ALA A 536 14.32 1.17 19.24
N ASP A 537 14.56 2.27 19.95
CA ASP A 537 13.54 2.94 20.77
C ASP A 537 12.35 3.41 19.94
N ALA A 538 12.60 3.91 18.72
CA ALA A 538 11.56 4.41 17.84
C ALA A 538 10.81 3.28 17.11
N ALA A 539 11.52 2.23 16.71
CA ALA A 539 10.94 1.07 16.04
C ALA A 539 10.31 0.05 17.01
N GLY A 540 10.52 0.20 18.33
CA GLY A 540 10.08 -0.80 19.31
C GLY A 540 10.93 -2.09 19.29
N TYR A 541 12.13 -2.04 18.73
CA TYR A 541 13.05 -3.17 18.65
C TYR A 541 13.98 -3.20 19.87
N GLU A 542 14.66 -4.33 20.10
CA GLU A 542 15.76 -4.36 21.07
C GLU A 542 17.03 -3.78 20.44
N ALA A 543 17.88 -3.08 21.20
CA ALA A 543 19.24 -2.73 20.77
C ALA A 543 20.23 -3.69 21.42
N GLY A 544 21.10 -4.32 20.62
CA GLY A 544 22.10 -5.22 21.19
C GLY A 544 22.84 -6.09 20.19
N ILE A 545 23.76 -6.89 20.72
CA ILE A 545 24.55 -7.84 19.94
C ILE A 545 23.93 -9.23 20.09
N ILE A 546 23.69 -9.91 18.98
CA ILE A 546 23.23 -11.30 19.01
C ILE A 546 24.40 -12.20 19.43
N SER A 547 24.25 -12.87 20.58
CA SER A 547 25.25 -13.76 21.21
C SER A 547 25.46 -15.09 20.46
N LEU A 548 25.33 -15.11 19.14
CA LEU A 548 25.42 -16.32 18.32
C LEU A 548 26.54 -16.14 17.30
N THR A 549 27.72 -16.66 17.63
CA THR A 549 28.93 -16.77 16.78
C THR A 549 29.69 -15.47 16.49
N THR A 550 31.01 -15.61 16.32
CA THR A 550 31.87 -14.50 15.90
C THR A 550 31.54 -14.16 14.45
N VAL A 551 30.82 -13.06 14.23
CA VAL A 551 30.64 -12.49 12.89
C VAL A 551 31.96 -11.84 12.47
N THR A 552 32.37 -12.04 11.21
CA THR A 552 33.62 -11.53 10.65
C THR A 552 33.36 -10.95 9.28
N GLY A 553 34.03 -9.85 8.94
CA GLY A 553 33.89 -9.23 7.62
C GLY A 553 32.48 -8.70 7.36
N ASP A 554 31.80 -8.17 8.38
CA ASP A 554 30.48 -7.53 8.29
C ASP A 554 30.60 -6.05 7.88
N VAL A 555 29.58 -5.53 7.18
CA VAL A 555 29.56 -4.15 6.67
C VAL A 555 29.55 -3.10 7.78
N THR A 556 28.77 -3.33 8.84
CA THR A 556 28.60 -2.39 9.95
C THR A 556 29.88 -2.33 10.77
N ASP A 557 30.56 -3.46 11.00
CA ASP A 557 31.90 -3.51 11.62
C ASP A 557 32.94 -2.73 10.79
N TRP A 558 32.92 -2.89 9.47
CA TRP A 558 33.82 -2.12 8.62
C TRP A 558 33.53 -0.62 8.69
N LEU A 559 32.28 -0.20 8.65
CA LEU A 559 31.89 1.22 8.76
C LEU A 559 32.31 1.82 10.10
N ASP A 560 32.18 1.07 11.19
CA ASP A 560 32.67 1.44 12.51
C ASP A 560 34.18 1.71 12.48
N SER A 561 34.95 0.84 11.80
CA SER A 561 36.40 1.04 11.61
C SER A 561 36.74 2.29 10.79
N GLN A 562 35.82 2.77 9.95
CA GLN A 562 35.96 3.99 9.15
C GLN A 562 35.49 5.25 9.90
N GLY A 563 34.92 5.09 11.10
CA GLY A 563 34.38 6.21 11.86
C GLY A 563 32.99 6.66 11.41
N ILE A 564 32.24 5.80 10.70
CA ILE A 564 30.88 6.06 10.22
C ILE A 564 29.91 5.22 11.07
N PRO A 565 29.01 5.84 11.85
CA PRO A 565 27.97 5.11 12.57
C PRO A 565 27.10 4.27 11.64
N ALA A 566 26.97 2.98 11.93
CA ALA A 566 26.21 2.02 11.14
C ALA A 566 25.53 0.96 12.00
N VAL A 567 24.29 0.63 11.64
CA VAL A 567 23.51 -0.39 12.33
C VAL A 567 22.85 -1.34 11.35
N ALA A 568 22.60 -2.56 11.80
CA ALA A 568 21.80 -3.55 11.09
C ALA A 568 20.49 -3.79 11.85
N PRO A 569 19.38 -3.13 11.46
CA PRO A 569 18.05 -3.50 11.93
C PRO A 569 17.67 -4.86 11.34
N LEU A 570 17.46 -5.85 12.20
CA LEU A 570 16.93 -7.14 11.82
C LEU A 570 15.41 -7.10 11.93
N LEU A 571 14.73 -7.18 10.80
CA LEU A 571 13.27 -7.10 10.70
C LEU A 571 12.58 -8.25 11.46
N ALA A 572 11.28 -8.10 11.74
CA ALA A 572 10.50 -9.11 12.43
C ALA A 572 10.45 -10.45 11.70
N ASP A 573 10.36 -10.40 10.37
CA ASP A 573 10.28 -11.57 9.50
C ASP A 573 11.17 -11.41 8.26
N TYR A 574 11.34 -12.49 7.49
CA TYR A 574 12.10 -12.50 6.25
C TYR A 574 11.28 -11.98 5.07
N GLU A 575 9.95 -12.14 5.09
CA GLU A 575 9.06 -11.86 3.96
C GLU A 575 8.07 -10.72 4.24
N THR A 576 7.63 -10.53 5.49
CA THR A 576 6.63 -9.51 5.82
C THR A 576 7.26 -8.19 6.24
N LEU A 577 6.74 -7.10 5.68
CA LEU A 577 7.21 -5.75 5.94
C LEU A 577 6.50 -5.13 7.15
N ASP A 578 7.24 -4.93 8.24
CA ASP A 578 6.81 -4.15 9.39
C ASP A 578 7.09 -2.66 9.14
N TRP A 579 6.27 -2.06 8.27
CA TRP A 579 6.55 -0.72 7.74
C TRP A 579 6.51 0.38 8.80
N GLU A 580 5.52 0.36 9.70
CA GLU A 580 5.33 1.47 10.64
C GLU A 580 6.47 1.56 11.66
N ALA A 581 6.89 0.43 12.22
CA ALA A 581 8.04 0.37 13.13
C ALA A 581 9.31 0.85 12.44
N ASN A 582 9.60 0.35 11.24
CA ASN A 582 10.83 0.69 10.54
C ASN A 582 10.81 2.12 9.97
N LEU A 583 9.64 2.66 9.58
CA LEU A 583 9.50 4.08 9.25
C LEU A 583 9.78 4.95 10.49
N ALA A 584 9.28 4.59 11.67
CA ALA A 584 9.57 5.31 12.91
C ALA A 584 11.08 5.27 13.24
N GLY A 585 11.72 4.11 13.10
CA GLY A 585 13.17 3.93 13.24
C GLY A 585 13.97 4.79 12.25
N ILE A 586 13.62 4.77 10.96
CA ILE A 586 14.25 5.60 9.93
C ILE A 586 14.05 7.08 10.26
N ALA A 587 12.82 7.52 10.54
CA ALA A 587 12.53 8.91 10.86
C ALA A 587 13.32 9.42 12.07
N ALA A 588 13.48 8.60 13.12
CA ALA A 588 14.28 8.95 14.29
C ALA A 588 15.78 9.12 14.00
N VAL A 589 16.30 8.43 12.99
CA VAL A 589 17.69 8.60 12.52
C VAL A 589 17.86 9.87 11.69
N LEU A 590 16.80 10.33 11.02
CA LEU A 590 16.82 11.53 10.18
C LEU A 590 16.67 12.84 10.98
N THR A 591 16.20 12.77 12.23
CA THR A 591 16.06 13.92 13.15
C THR A 591 17.32 14.16 13.98
#